data_AF-A0A6G9YDU9-F1
#
_entry.id   AF-A0A6G9YDU9-F1
#
_cell.length_a   1.000
_cell.length_b   1.000
_cell.length_c   1.000
_cell.angle_alpha   90.00
_cell.angle_beta   90.00
_cell.angle_gamma   90.00
#
_symmetry.space_group_name_H-M   'P 1'
#
loop_
_entity.id
_entity.type
_entity.pdbx_description
1 polymer ?
#
loop_
_entity_poly.entity_id
_entity_poly.type
_entity_poly.pdbx_seq_one_letter_code
_entity_poly.pdbx_strand_id
1 'polypeptide(L)'
;MSVRLSACPPTRPPRSPTSWLIVAPVVDCAHSTKWLVEEGLLTIDWADELGDQLDWHWRERLRPRLIGLTDAEYFWEPVPDCWTVRPRRGEHEMGGGRFTVDYAFPAPSPAPVTTIAWRLAHITVHVLAKRAEIHFGATPVDYDTHVYAGTAAAALDQLDRAYAAWASGMRTADLERGCGPDSGPFASRPLAALVQHVNREVIHHGAEIALLRDLYLRMAR
;
A
#
# COMPACT_ATOMS: atom_id res chain seq x y z
N MET A 1 35.75 -42.62 60.73
CA MET A 1 35.13 -43.71 59.94
C MET A 1 34.77 -43.14 58.58
N SER A 2 35.33 -43.68 57.50
CA SER A 2 35.15 -43.24 56.12
C SER A 2 34.61 -44.40 55.31
N VAL A 3 33.52 -44.23 54.58
CA VAL A 3 33.12 -45.10 53.47
C VAL A 3 32.48 -44.24 52.38
N ARG A 4 33.07 -44.34 51.18
CA ARG A 4 32.65 -43.74 49.92
C ARG A 4 31.53 -44.56 49.27
N LEU A 5 30.64 -43.88 48.54
CA LEU A 5 29.67 -44.50 47.63
C LEU A 5 30.36 -44.87 46.31
N SER A 6 30.08 -46.07 45.82
CA SER A 6 30.60 -46.63 44.56
C SER A 6 29.42 -47.04 43.65
N ALA A 7 29.56 -46.74 42.36
CA ALA A 7 28.58 -47.02 41.32
C ALA A 7 28.78 -48.43 40.71
N CYS A 8 27.73 -48.97 40.09
CA CYS A 8 27.78 -50.22 39.31
C CYS A 8 26.72 -50.19 38.17
N PRO A 9 26.78 -51.06 37.15
CA PRO A 9 27.24 -50.74 35.79
C PRO A 9 26.18 -51.04 34.69
N PRO A 10 26.45 -50.80 33.39
CA PRO A 10 25.42 -50.88 32.34
C PRO A 10 25.29 -52.26 31.71
N THR A 11 24.08 -52.60 31.25
CA THR A 11 23.77 -53.80 30.45
C THR A 11 23.72 -53.48 28.94
N ARG A 12 24.20 -54.43 28.11
CA ARG A 12 24.27 -54.36 26.63
C ARG A 12 22.89 -54.61 25.96
N PRO A 13 22.63 -54.08 24.75
CA PRO A 13 21.41 -54.34 24.00
C PRO A 13 21.53 -55.56 23.04
N PRO A 14 20.40 -56.20 22.65
CA PRO A 14 20.37 -57.22 21.59
C PRO A 14 20.31 -56.62 20.18
N ARG A 15 20.67 -57.44 19.17
CA ARG A 15 20.81 -57.11 17.74
C ARG A 15 19.45 -57.11 16.98
N SER A 16 19.46 -56.33 15.90
CA SER A 16 18.43 -55.89 14.91
C SER A 16 17.64 -57.02 14.18
N PRO A 17 16.65 -56.77 13.26
CA PRO A 17 16.43 -55.54 12.46
C PRO A 17 15.00 -55.09 12.12
N THR A 18 14.81 -53.76 12.14
CA THR A 18 14.08 -52.86 11.20
C THR A 18 14.04 -51.48 11.89
N SER A 19 15.10 -50.66 11.79
CA SER A 19 15.16 -49.42 10.99
C SER A 19 13.98 -48.47 11.26
N TRP A 20 14.11 -47.29 11.88
CA TRP A 20 15.17 -46.28 11.77
C TRP A 20 15.37 -45.51 13.08
N LEU A 21 16.64 -45.35 13.46
CA LEU A 21 17.13 -44.54 14.57
C LEU A 21 17.00 -43.05 14.24
N ILE A 22 16.63 -42.28 15.27
CA ILE A 22 16.92 -40.85 15.39
C ILE A 22 18.44 -40.70 15.35
N VAL A 23 18.96 -40.27 14.20
CA VAL A 23 20.34 -39.80 14.06
C VAL A 23 20.28 -38.29 14.22
N ALA A 24 20.89 -37.77 15.28
CA ALA A 24 21.20 -36.36 15.38
C ALA A 24 22.13 -36.02 14.21
N PRO A 25 21.80 -35.05 13.33
CA PRO A 25 22.77 -34.59 12.37
C PRO A 25 23.81 -33.77 13.13
N VAL A 26 25.06 -34.23 13.08
CA VAL A 26 26.19 -33.32 12.96
C VAL A 26 25.85 -32.43 11.77
N VAL A 27 25.53 -31.16 12.03
CA VAL A 27 25.23 -30.20 10.97
C VAL A 27 26.56 -29.91 10.27
N ASP A 28 26.78 -30.65 9.20
CA ASP A 28 27.78 -30.32 8.20
C ASP A 28 27.42 -28.97 7.58
N CYS A 29 28.27 -27.96 7.80
CA CYS A 29 28.12 -26.60 7.31
C CYS A 29 28.51 -26.55 5.83
N ALA A 30 27.73 -27.24 4.97
CA ALA A 30 27.95 -27.23 3.53
C ALA A 30 26.70 -27.68 2.75
N HIS A 31 25.55 -27.03 2.95
CA HIS A 31 24.52 -26.98 1.91
C HIS A 31 24.45 -25.55 1.38
N SER A 32 25.35 -25.25 0.46
CA SER A 32 25.19 -24.15 -0.48
C SER A 32 23.96 -24.45 -1.32
N THR A 33 22.83 -23.81 -1.00
CA THR A 33 21.76 -23.65 -1.99
C THR A 33 22.28 -22.69 -3.04
N LYS A 34 23.08 -23.23 -3.97
CA LYS A 34 23.51 -22.48 -5.14
C LYS A 34 22.27 -22.25 -5.99
N TRP A 35 21.65 -21.08 -5.85
CA TRP A 35 20.72 -20.58 -6.85
C TRP A 35 21.51 -20.51 -8.15
N LEU A 36 21.30 -21.48 -9.03
CA LEU A 36 21.82 -21.42 -10.39
C LEU A 36 21.03 -20.32 -11.10
N VAL A 37 21.53 -19.09 -10.99
CA VAL A 37 21.16 -18.02 -11.90
C VAL A 37 21.88 -18.38 -13.19
N GLU A 38 21.15 -18.78 -14.23
CA GLU A 38 21.69 -18.76 -15.58
C GLU A 38 22.13 -17.32 -15.86
N GLU A 39 23.41 -17.11 -16.15
CA GLU A 39 23.94 -15.81 -16.60
C GLU A 39 23.48 -15.52 -18.04
N GLY A 40 22.17 -15.38 -18.21
CA GLY A 40 21.57 -14.63 -19.30
C GLY A 40 21.49 -13.15 -18.90
N LEU A 41 21.56 -12.24 -19.86
CA LEU A 41 21.21 -10.85 -19.63
C LEU A 41 19.77 -10.80 -19.09
N LEU A 42 19.60 -10.52 -17.79
CA LEU A 42 18.29 -10.26 -17.21
C LEU A 42 17.74 -8.97 -17.82
N THR A 43 16.84 -9.11 -18.78
CA THR A 43 16.05 -7.99 -19.28
C THR A 43 15.00 -7.67 -18.23
N ILE A 44 15.04 -6.46 -17.67
CA ILE A 44 14.08 -6.02 -16.67
C ILE A 44 12.74 -5.77 -17.34
N ASP A 45 11.70 -6.45 -16.88
CA ASP A 45 10.32 -6.07 -17.18
C ASP A 45 9.92 -4.93 -16.23
N TRP A 46 10.09 -3.69 -16.68
CA TRP A 46 9.79 -2.52 -15.87
C TRP A 46 8.31 -2.38 -15.50
N ALA A 47 7.40 -2.90 -16.34
CA ALA A 47 5.98 -2.93 -16.00
C ALA A 47 5.72 -3.95 -14.91
N ASP A 48 6.45 -5.06 -14.92
CA ASP A 48 6.39 -6.02 -13.83
C ASP A 48 6.95 -5.46 -12.51
N GLU A 49 8.18 -4.94 -12.52
CA GLU A 49 8.85 -4.45 -11.31
C GLU A 49 8.12 -3.26 -10.65
N LEU A 50 7.69 -2.27 -11.44
CA LEU A 50 6.98 -1.11 -10.90
C LEU A 50 5.58 -1.46 -10.43
N GLY A 51 4.91 -2.37 -11.16
CA GLY A 51 3.60 -2.84 -10.78
C GLY A 51 3.65 -3.70 -9.52
N ASP A 52 4.65 -4.57 -9.37
CA ASP A 52 4.79 -5.46 -8.22
C ASP A 52 5.12 -4.68 -6.95
N GLN A 53 5.97 -3.65 -7.04
CA GLN A 53 6.20 -2.74 -5.92
C GLN A 53 4.88 -2.16 -5.38
N LEU A 54 4.02 -1.66 -6.26
CA LEU A 54 2.75 -1.07 -5.85
C LEU A 54 1.77 -2.13 -5.35
N ASP A 55 1.66 -3.26 -6.04
CA ASP A 55 0.73 -4.36 -5.71
C ASP A 55 1.09 -5.06 -4.40
N TRP A 56 2.37 -5.33 -4.17
CA TRP A 56 2.84 -5.85 -2.90
C TRP A 56 2.55 -4.86 -1.75
N HIS A 57 2.86 -3.57 -1.93
CA HIS A 57 2.52 -2.57 -0.91
C HIS A 57 1.01 -2.53 -0.64
N TRP A 58 0.20 -2.55 -1.70
CA TRP A 58 -1.25 -2.53 -1.62
C TRP A 58 -1.80 -3.74 -0.85
N ARG A 59 -1.43 -4.96 -1.27
CA ARG A 59 -1.95 -6.22 -0.70
C ARG A 59 -1.41 -6.53 0.68
N GLU A 60 -0.14 -6.24 0.95
CA GLU A 60 0.52 -6.67 2.19
C GLU A 60 0.55 -5.58 3.27
N ARG A 61 0.49 -4.30 2.87
CA ARG A 61 0.64 -3.17 3.81
C ARG A 61 -0.60 -2.31 3.91
N LEU A 62 -1.11 -1.78 2.79
CA LEU A 62 -2.16 -0.75 2.83
C LEU A 62 -3.56 -1.34 3.00
N ARG A 63 -4.04 -2.17 2.06
CA ARG A 63 -5.45 -2.56 2.04
C ARG A 63 -5.90 -3.38 3.26
N PRO A 64 -5.10 -4.33 3.80
CA PRO A 64 -5.45 -5.01 5.05
C PRO A 64 -5.53 -4.05 6.25
N ARG A 65 -4.68 -3.02 6.27
CA ARG A 65 -4.71 -1.96 7.30
C ARG A 65 -5.96 -1.09 7.23
N LEU A 66 -6.82 -1.23 6.22
CA LEU A 66 -8.10 -0.51 6.09
C LEU A 66 -9.31 -1.38 6.48
N ILE A 67 -9.11 -2.66 6.80
CA ILE A 67 -10.19 -3.53 7.30
C ILE A 67 -10.74 -2.96 8.61
N GLY A 68 -12.07 -2.93 8.72
CA GLY A 68 -12.77 -2.42 9.90
C GLY A 68 -12.68 -0.90 10.10
N LEU A 69 -12.27 -0.13 9.09
CA LEU A 69 -12.32 1.34 9.15
C LEU A 69 -13.78 1.79 9.35
N THR A 70 -14.04 2.49 10.46
CA THR A 70 -15.38 2.99 10.80
C THR A 70 -15.57 4.42 10.30
N ASP A 71 -16.82 4.88 10.21
CA ASP A 71 -17.11 6.28 9.85
C ASP A 71 -16.55 7.26 10.90
N ALA A 72 -16.56 6.89 12.19
CA ALA A 72 -16.00 7.71 13.26
C ALA A 72 -14.48 7.88 13.13
N GLU A 73 -13.77 6.83 12.71
CA GLU A 73 -12.33 6.89 12.43
C GLU A 73 -12.04 7.63 11.11
N TYR A 74 -12.85 7.37 10.07
CA TYR A 74 -12.74 8.02 8.76
C TYR A 74 -12.83 9.54 8.85
N PHE A 75 -13.78 10.05 9.63
CA PHE A 75 -14.00 11.48 9.86
C PHE A 75 -13.24 12.06 11.07
N TRP A 76 -12.37 11.28 11.73
CA TRP A 76 -11.64 11.78 12.89
C TRP A 76 -10.69 12.94 12.51
N GLU A 77 -10.84 14.05 13.22
CA GLU A 77 -10.00 15.24 13.08
C GLU A 77 -8.91 15.20 14.17
N PRO A 78 -7.63 14.87 13.84
CA PRO A 78 -6.58 14.68 14.83
C PRO A 78 -6.08 15.99 15.44
N VAL A 79 -6.28 17.10 14.74
CA VAL A 79 -5.93 18.47 15.17
C VAL A 79 -7.02 19.44 14.69
N PRO A 80 -7.17 20.61 15.35
CA PRO A 80 -8.01 21.68 14.84
C PRO A 80 -7.60 22.12 13.43
N ASP A 81 -8.57 22.61 12.67
CA ASP A 81 -8.38 23.19 11.33
C ASP A 81 -7.75 22.25 10.29
N CYS A 82 -7.84 20.93 10.52
CA CYS A 82 -7.40 19.94 9.55
C CYS A 82 -8.32 19.91 8.31
N TRP A 83 -7.74 19.51 7.18
CA TRP A 83 -8.46 19.32 5.92
C TRP A 83 -9.11 17.93 5.88
N THR A 84 -10.38 17.88 5.52
CA THR A 84 -11.19 16.65 5.52
C THR A 84 -12.14 16.58 4.34
N VAL A 85 -12.86 15.45 4.22
CA VAL A 85 -14.11 15.37 3.46
C VAL A 85 -15.24 15.64 4.44
N ARG A 86 -16.15 16.54 4.07
CA ARG A 86 -17.23 17.00 4.97
C ARG A 86 -18.52 17.27 4.22
N PRO A 87 -19.67 17.31 4.92
CA PRO A 87 -20.91 17.74 4.30
C PRO A 87 -20.76 19.14 3.69
N ARG A 88 -21.35 19.33 2.52
CA ARG A 88 -21.34 20.59 1.78
C ARG A 88 -21.92 21.71 2.63
N ARG A 89 -21.23 22.85 2.65
CA ARG A 89 -21.67 24.09 3.31
C ARG A 89 -22.04 25.20 2.33
N GLY A 90 -21.61 25.11 1.08
CA GLY A 90 -21.92 26.10 0.03
C GLY A 90 -21.71 25.59 -1.39
N GLU A 91 -22.15 26.39 -2.36
CA GLU A 91 -22.09 26.05 -3.79
C GLU A 91 -20.67 26.12 -4.37
N HIS A 92 -19.77 26.89 -3.76
CA HIS A 92 -18.38 27.08 -4.23
C HIS A 92 -17.40 26.02 -3.72
N GLU A 93 -17.83 25.05 -2.93
CA GLU A 93 -16.97 23.97 -2.42
C GLU A 93 -16.83 22.85 -3.47
N MET A 94 -15.61 22.35 -3.65
CA MET A 94 -15.24 21.31 -4.63
C MET A 94 -15.98 19.98 -4.38
N GLY A 95 -16.57 19.41 -5.44
CA GLY A 95 -17.26 18.12 -5.46
C GLY A 95 -18.67 18.21 -6.02
N GLY A 96 -19.22 17.12 -6.54
CA GLY A 96 -20.56 17.08 -7.16
C GLY A 96 -21.68 16.56 -6.27
N GLY A 97 -21.38 16.20 -5.03
CA GLY A 97 -22.32 15.54 -4.12
C GLY A 97 -22.69 16.35 -2.88
N ARG A 98 -23.29 15.64 -1.91
CA ARG A 98 -23.56 16.15 -0.56
C ARG A 98 -22.29 16.35 0.27
N PHE A 99 -21.18 15.76 -0.15
CA PHE A 99 -19.88 15.89 0.49
C PHE A 99 -18.91 16.59 -0.44
N THR A 100 -18.03 17.37 0.17
CA THR A 100 -16.98 18.18 -0.46
C THR A 100 -15.64 17.85 0.19
N VAL A 101 -14.56 18.15 -0.52
CA VAL A 101 -13.19 18.02 0.02
C VAL A 101 -12.60 19.41 0.24
N ASP A 102 -11.94 19.61 1.38
CA ASP A 102 -11.16 20.83 1.59
C ASP A 102 -9.99 20.88 0.61
N TYR A 103 -9.87 21.97 -0.14
CA TYR A 103 -8.83 22.14 -1.15
C TYR A 103 -8.52 23.64 -1.35
N ALA A 104 -7.26 23.95 -1.64
CA ALA A 104 -6.84 25.27 -2.08
C ALA A 104 -5.62 25.17 -3.01
N PHE A 105 -5.59 26.04 -4.02
CA PHE A 105 -4.45 26.18 -4.92
C PHE A 105 -4.07 27.67 -5.08
N PRO A 106 -2.83 28.08 -4.74
CA PRO A 106 -1.80 27.27 -4.09
C PRO A 106 -2.23 26.82 -2.68
N ALA A 107 -1.62 25.75 -2.18
CA ALA A 107 -1.86 25.30 -0.82
C ALA A 107 -1.40 26.37 0.21
N PRO A 108 -2.06 26.48 1.37
CA PRO A 108 -1.61 27.34 2.46
C PRO A 108 -0.20 26.97 2.95
N SER A 109 0.47 27.93 3.59
CA SER A 109 1.78 27.72 4.22
C SER A 109 1.72 28.11 5.71
N PRO A 110 1.87 27.17 6.65
CA PRO A 110 2.09 25.73 6.43
C PRO A 110 0.84 25.03 5.86
N ALA A 111 1.07 23.90 5.17
CA ALA A 111 -0.02 23.06 4.70
C ALA A 111 -0.78 22.46 5.91
N PRO A 112 -2.12 22.47 5.92
CA PRO A 112 -2.90 21.88 7.00
C PRO A 112 -2.68 20.36 7.10
N VAL A 113 -2.77 19.82 8.31
CA VAL A 113 -2.87 18.37 8.51
C VAL A 113 -4.15 17.89 7.82
N THR A 114 -4.10 16.76 7.14
CA THR A 114 -5.28 16.15 6.49
C THR A 114 -5.82 15.00 7.33
N THR A 115 -7.08 14.61 7.14
CA THR A 115 -7.70 13.44 7.81
C THR A 115 -7.52 12.15 7.02
N ILE A 116 -8.01 11.02 7.55
CA ILE A 116 -8.12 9.76 6.79
C ILE A 116 -9.06 9.96 5.59
N ALA A 117 -10.20 10.62 5.80
CA ALA A 117 -11.15 10.90 4.73
C ALA A 117 -10.54 11.69 3.57
N TRP A 118 -9.79 12.75 3.88
CA TRP A 118 -9.10 13.55 2.87
C TRP A 118 -8.05 12.74 2.11
N ARG A 119 -7.21 11.97 2.82
CA ARG A 119 -6.15 11.18 2.17
C ARG A 119 -6.71 10.08 1.28
N LEU A 120 -7.78 9.41 1.69
CA LEU A 120 -8.48 8.43 0.84
C LEU A 120 -9.07 9.09 -0.41
N ALA A 121 -9.68 10.27 -0.28
CA ALA A 121 -10.16 11.03 -1.42
C ALA A 121 -9.03 11.48 -2.36
N HIS A 122 -7.90 11.96 -1.81
CA HIS A 122 -6.72 12.35 -2.59
C HIS A 122 -6.12 11.19 -3.37
N ILE A 123 -5.85 10.06 -2.71
CA ILE A 123 -5.32 8.86 -3.38
C ILE A 123 -6.29 8.40 -4.48
N THR A 124 -7.58 8.34 -4.17
CA THR A 124 -8.60 7.85 -5.11
C THR A 124 -8.70 8.73 -6.34
N VAL A 125 -8.94 10.03 -6.16
CA VAL A 125 -9.33 10.94 -7.24
C VAL A 125 -8.10 11.47 -7.95
N HIS A 126 -7.22 12.13 -7.19
CA HIS A 126 -6.08 12.81 -7.76
C HIS A 126 -5.06 11.76 -8.19
N VAL A 127 -4.59 10.89 -7.30
CA VAL A 127 -3.45 10.01 -7.59
C VAL A 127 -3.77 8.88 -8.56
N LEU A 128 -4.90 8.18 -8.38
CA LEU A 128 -5.22 6.97 -9.15
C LEU A 128 -6.18 7.26 -10.31
N ALA A 129 -7.42 7.67 -10.01
CA ALA A 129 -8.49 7.68 -11.00
C ALA A 129 -8.23 8.68 -12.14
N LYS A 130 -7.78 9.91 -11.83
CA LYS A 130 -7.46 10.88 -12.88
C LYS A 130 -6.31 10.42 -13.79
N ARG A 131 -5.29 9.77 -13.22
CA ARG A 131 -4.16 9.26 -14.02
C ARG A 131 -4.58 8.05 -14.85
N ALA A 132 -5.46 7.19 -14.33
CA ALA A 132 -6.02 6.06 -15.07
C ALA A 132 -6.92 6.53 -16.24
N GLU A 133 -7.69 7.59 -16.06
CA GLU A 133 -8.44 8.23 -17.14
C GLU A 133 -7.50 8.70 -18.25
N ILE A 134 -6.54 9.57 -17.90
CA ILE A 134 -5.65 10.22 -18.89
C ILE A 134 -4.81 9.21 -19.66
N HIS A 135 -4.32 8.16 -19.01
CA HIS A 135 -3.33 7.26 -19.61
C HIS A 135 -3.87 5.94 -20.11
N PHE A 136 -5.01 5.48 -19.58
CA PHE A 136 -5.53 4.13 -19.82
C PHE A 136 -7.00 4.11 -20.24
N GLY A 137 -7.63 5.29 -20.45
CA GLY A 137 -9.02 5.36 -20.91
C GLY A 137 -10.03 4.89 -19.87
N ALA A 138 -9.69 4.95 -18.58
CA ALA A 138 -10.64 4.67 -17.51
C ALA A 138 -11.78 5.71 -17.48
N THR A 139 -12.82 5.45 -16.68
CA THR A 139 -13.96 6.36 -16.53
C THR A 139 -13.50 7.80 -16.23
N PRO A 140 -14.00 8.81 -16.97
CA PRO A 140 -13.65 10.20 -16.74
C PRO A 140 -13.91 10.66 -15.31
N VAL A 141 -12.96 11.42 -14.77
CA VAL A 141 -13.01 12.04 -13.45
C VAL A 141 -12.80 13.54 -13.60
N ASP A 142 -13.77 14.28 -13.09
CA ASP A 142 -13.74 15.73 -13.02
C ASP A 142 -13.75 16.14 -11.54
N TYR A 143 -12.83 17.04 -11.17
CA TYR A 143 -12.62 17.41 -9.77
C TYR A 143 -13.81 18.19 -9.19
N ASP A 144 -14.47 19.00 -10.01
CA ASP A 144 -15.59 19.84 -9.60
C ASP A 144 -16.85 18.99 -9.36
N THR A 145 -17.02 17.92 -10.12
CA THR A 145 -18.24 17.09 -10.10
C THR A 145 -18.06 15.72 -9.44
N HIS A 146 -16.85 15.36 -9.00
CA HIS A 146 -16.62 14.09 -8.31
C HIS A 146 -17.47 13.99 -7.02
N VAL A 147 -18.18 12.87 -6.85
CA VAL A 147 -19.01 12.62 -5.66
C VAL A 147 -18.16 11.99 -4.56
N TYR A 148 -17.70 12.81 -3.61
CA TYR A 148 -16.93 12.33 -2.46
C TYR A 148 -17.75 11.43 -1.55
N ALA A 149 -17.10 10.38 -1.04
CA ALA A 149 -17.72 9.40 -0.16
C ALA A 149 -18.11 10.01 1.19
N GLY A 150 -19.38 9.81 1.58
CA GLY A 150 -19.90 10.19 2.88
C GLY A 150 -19.75 9.13 3.99
N THR A 151 -19.12 8.01 3.69
CA THR A 151 -18.88 6.89 4.61
C THR A 151 -17.52 6.25 4.30
N ALA A 152 -16.93 5.59 5.30
CA ALA A 152 -15.70 4.83 5.13
C ALA A 152 -15.86 3.73 4.08
N ALA A 153 -16.98 3.00 4.12
CA ALA A 153 -17.26 1.92 3.18
C ALA A 153 -17.29 2.42 1.72
N ALA A 154 -18.03 3.51 1.46
CA ALA A 154 -18.08 4.08 0.11
C ALA A 154 -16.72 4.62 -0.34
N ALA A 155 -15.89 5.14 0.57
CA ALA A 155 -14.54 5.61 0.25
C ALA A 155 -13.62 4.44 -0.14
N LEU A 156 -13.69 3.32 0.57
CA LEU A 156 -12.93 2.10 0.23
C LEU A 156 -13.39 1.51 -1.10
N ASP A 157 -14.69 1.52 -1.39
CA ASP A 157 -15.20 1.07 -2.69
C ASP A 157 -14.69 1.93 -3.85
N GLN A 158 -14.62 3.26 -3.66
CA GLN A 158 -14.05 4.16 -4.66
C GLN A 158 -12.54 3.93 -4.83
N LEU A 159 -11.81 3.77 -3.72
CA LEU A 159 -10.38 3.49 -3.73
C LEU A 159 -10.07 2.17 -4.46
N ASP A 160 -10.80 1.10 -4.16
CA ASP A 160 -10.60 -0.23 -4.76
C ASP A 160 -10.82 -0.19 -6.28
N ARG A 161 -11.84 0.54 -6.76
CA ARG A 161 -12.08 0.74 -8.21
C ARG A 161 -10.97 1.54 -8.87
N ALA A 162 -10.54 2.64 -8.26
CA ALA A 162 -9.48 3.49 -8.79
C ALA A 162 -8.14 2.74 -8.85
N TYR A 163 -7.83 1.96 -7.82
CA TYR A 163 -6.66 1.10 -7.77
C TYR A 163 -6.68 0.05 -8.89
N ALA A 164 -7.79 -0.67 -9.05
CA ALA A 164 -7.92 -1.69 -10.10
C ALA A 164 -7.75 -1.10 -11.52
N ALA A 165 -8.34 0.07 -11.77
CA ALA A 165 -8.20 0.76 -13.06
C ALA A 165 -6.76 1.19 -13.34
N TRP A 166 -6.07 1.74 -12.34
CA TRP A 166 -4.66 2.13 -12.47
C TRP A 166 -3.74 0.92 -12.65
N ALA A 167 -3.87 -0.08 -11.77
CA ALA A 167 -3.01 -1.27 -11.76
C ALA A 167 -3.14 -2.08 -13.05
N SER A 168 -4.36 -2.29 -13.56
CA SER A 168 -4.55 -3.00 -14.83
C SER A 168 -3.97 -2.24 -16.03
N GLY A 169 -4.19 -0.93 -16.10
CA GLY A 169 -3.69 -0.10 -17.19
C GLY A 169 -2.15 -0.04 -17.21
N MET A 170 -1.51 0.18 -16.07
CA MET A 170 -0.05 0.33 -16.02
C MET A 170 0.72 -0.96 -16.35
N ARG A 171 0.14 -2.13 -16.04
CA ARG A 171 0.74 -3.45 -16.35
C ARG A 171 0.80 -3.77 -17.84
N THR A 172 0.01 -3.08 -18.66
CA THR A 172 -0.08 -3.32 -20.11
C THR A 172 0.46 -2.15 -20.92
N ALA A 173 0.96 -1.11 -20.25
CA ALA A 173 1.36 0.13 -20.89
C ALA A 173 2.78 0.07 -21.44
N ASP A 174 3.00 0.76 -22.56
CA ASP A 174 4.34 1.17 -22.98
C ASP A 174 4.85 2.25 -22.01
N LEU A 175 5.82 1.87 -21.17
CA LEU A 175 6.38 2.76 -20.15
C LEU A 175 7.36 3.80 -20.70
N GLU A 176 7.87 3.61 -21.92
CA GLU A 176 8.83 4.51 -22.56
C GLU A 176 8.13 5.68 -23.25
N ARG A 177 6.87 5.51 -23.65
CA ARG A 177 6.08 6.57 -24.29
C ARG A 177 6.01 7.82 -23.39
N GLY A 178 5.99 8.99 -24.02
CA GLY A 178 5.78 10.27 -23.31
C GLY A 178 4.41 10.36 -22.62
N CYS A 179 4.32 11.10 -21.52
CA CYS A 179 3.04 11.29 -20.81
C CYS A 179 2.08 12.25 -21.54
N GLY A 180 2.59 13.30 -22.19
CA GLY A 180 1.79 14.27 -22.94
C GLY A 180 1.29 15.46 -22.10
N PRO A 181 0.72 16.49 -22.75
CA PRO A 181 0.46 17.81 -22.14
C PRO A 181 -0.45 17.79 -20.91
N ASP A 182 -1.37 16.82 -20.83
CA ASP A 182 -2.34 16.72 -19.72
C ASP A 182 -1.74 16.15 -18.43
N SER A 183 -0.44 15.80 -18.43
CA SER A 183 0.25 15.20 -17.29
C SER A 183 1.01 16.20 -16.41
N GLY A 184 0.74 17.49 -16.58
CA GLY A 184 1.31 18.56 -15.77
C GLY A 184 2.85 18.50 -15.73
N PRO A 185 3.49 18.45 -14.54
CA PRO A 185 4.95 18.38 -14.41
C PRO A 185 5.61 17.18 -15.10
N PHE A 186 4.84 16.16 -15.47
CA PHE A 186 5.32 14.97 -16.17
C PHE A 186 5.16 15.04 -17.69
N ALA A 187 4.64 16.15 -18.25
CA ALA A 187 4.27 16.21 -19.66
C ALA A 187 5.40 15.83 -20.64
N SER A 188 6.64 16.21 -20.33
CA SER A 188 7.84 15.90 -21.12
C SER A 188 8.58 14.63 -20.67
N ARG A 189 8.03 13.87 -19.71
CA ARG A 189 8.67 12.69 -19.12
C ARG A 189 8.04 11.39 -19.65
N PRO A 190 8.78 10.27 -19.64
CA PRO A 190 8.21 8.96 -19.96
C PRO A 190 7.19 8.52 -18.91
N LEU A 191 6.25 7.66 -19.30
CA LEU A 191 5.22 7.12 -18.41
C LEU A 191 5.81 6.44 -17.17
N ALA A 192 6.96 5.78 -17.30
CA ALA A 192 7.69 5.20 -16.18
C ALA A 192 7.92 6.20 -15.03
N ALA A 193 8.22 7.46 -15.34
CA ALA A 193 8.46 8.48 -14.33
C ALA A 193 7.18 8.86 -13.58
N LEU A 194 6.04 8.89 -14.28
CA LEU A 194 4.73 9.12 -13.67
C LEU A 194 4.31 7.92 -12.81
N VAL A 195 4.53 6.70 -13.28
CA VAL A 195 4.25 5.48 -12.51
C VAL A 195 5.00 5.48 -11.19
N GLN A 196 6.30 5.78 -11.21
CA GLN A 196 7.07 5.90 -9.98
C GLN A 196 6.53 6.98 -9.04
N HIS A 197 6.00 8.09 -9.58
CA HIS A 197 5.34 9.11 -8.77
C HIS A 197 4.06 8.60 -8.13
N VAL A 198 3.18 7.94 -8.90
CA VAL A 198 1.96 7.34 -8.36
C VAL A 198 2.28 6.32 -7.27
N ASN A 199 3.28 5.45 -7.46
CA ASN A 199 3.73 4.51 -6.44
C ASN A 199 4.13 5.25 -5.15
N ARG A 200 4.96 6.30 -5.26
CA ARG A 200 5.38 7.10 -4.10
C ARG A 200 4.20 7.75 -3.40
N GLU A 201 3.25 8.33 -4.12
CA GLU A 201 2.06 8.97 -3.55
C GLU A 201 1.19 7.97 -2.78
N VAL A 202 0.92 6.78 -3.35
CA VAL A 202 0.13 5.74 -2.69
C VAL A 202 0.84 5.23 -1.44
N ILE A 203 2.16 4.97 -1.52
CA ILE A 203 2.96 4.50 -0.38
C ILE A 203 3.00 5.56 0.72
N HIS A 204 3.26 6.82 0.36
CA HIS A 204 3.38 7.92 1.29
C HIS A 204 2.07 8.15 2.05
N HIS A 205 0.97 8.39 1.33
CA HIS A 205 -0.31 8.68 1.97
C HIS A 205 -0.93 7.43 2.62
N GLY A 206 -0.66 6.23 2.08
CA GLY A 206 -1.02 4.97 2.71
C GLY A 206 -0.37 4.79 4.09
N ALA A 207 0.92 5.14 4.22
CA ALA A 207 1.62 5.12 5.51
C ALA A 207 1.06 6.16 6.50
N GLU A 208 0.72 7.36 6.03
CA GLU A 208 0.09 8.39 6.88
C GLU A 208 -1.29 7.95 7.37
N ILE A 209 -2.11 7.32 6.51
CA ILE A 209 -3.40 6.75 6.92
C ILE A 209 -3.16 5.68 8.01
N ALA A 210 -2.22 4.76 7.80
CA ALA A 210 -1.91 3.73 8.80
C ALA A 210 -1.50 4.34 10.14
N LEU A 211 -0.68 5.40 10.14
CA LEU A 211 -0.30 6.13 11.34
C LEU A 211 -1.52 6.78 12.01
N LEU A 212 -2.40 7.45 11.26
CA LEU A 212 -3.61 8.05 11.81
C LEU A 212 -4.55 7.03 12.44
N ARG A 213 -4.69 5.84 11.84
CA ARG A 213 -5.44 4.73 12.46
C ARG A 213 -4.83 4.32 13.79
N ASP A 214 -3.50 4.16 13.85
CA ASP A 214 -2.79 3.80 15.08
C ASP A 214 -2.95 4.88 16.18
N LEU A 215 -3.02 6.16 15.80
CA LEU A 215 -3.29 7.28 16.71
C LEU A 215 -4.75 7.29 17.18
N TYR A 216 -5.72 7.11 16.27
CA TYR A 216 -7.15 7.06 16.60
C TYR A 216 -7.43 6.03 17.71
N LEU A 217 -6.86 4.82 17.57
CA LEU A 217 -7.02 3.74 18.54
C LEU A 217 -6.50 4.07 19.94
N ARG A 218 -5.58 5.04 20.06
CA ARG A 218 -4.92 5.42 21.31
C ARG A 218 -5.39 6.75 21.90
N MET A 219 -5.95 7.63 21.06
CA MET A 219 -6.24 9.02 21.43
C MET A 219 -7.72 9.39 21.34
N ALA A 220 -8.51 8.70 20.51
CA ALA A 220 -9.91 9.03 20.29
C ALA A 220 -10.88 8.20 21.15
N ARG A 221 -10.34 7.41 22.10
CA ARG A 221 -11.10 6.61 23.07
C ARG A 221 -11.18 7.29 24.42
#